data_AF-A0A8C5ZT79-F1
#
_entry.id   AF-A0A8C5ZT79-F1
#
_cell.length_a   1.000
_cell.length_b   1.000
_cell.length_c   1.000
_cell.angle_alpha   90.00
_cell.angle_beta   90.00
_cell.angle_gamma   90.00
#
_symmetry.space_group_name_H-M   'P 1'
#
loop_
_entity.id
_entity.type
_entity.pdbx_description
1 polymer ?
#
loop_
_entity_poly.entity_id
_entity_poly.type
_entity_poly.pdbx_seq_one_letter_code
_entity_poly.pdbx_strand_id
1 'polypeptide(L)'
;MAFLTCWACVLVGCLSASLKRASDFSDLYPPLWKESPGQLSDYPVENGTYIINPWVFSEKMGVYKILLNKTATYFAKFAPGNEQNLLWGLPLQHGWQYTSGRLAYPSQRTDCGYESDHLCVSVDSWWADLNYFLSVIPFLAAVDSGVLGISSDQIRFLPPPKDQTRFCYDVSGCHSSFSEIMNKWIDFYQYMKLPTSNFDDLLKYLWDAHTISLKTSVKSFEDRTPFCWVALLAKCINLQVHFL
;
A
#
# COMPACT_ATOMS: atom_id res chain seq x y z
N MET A 1 -69.22 -12.71 -7.16
CA MET A 1 -69.82 -11.64 -8.00
C MET A 1 -68.85 -10.49 -8.06
N ALA A 2 -68.62 -9.99 -9.27
CA ALA A 2 -67.57 -9.06 -9.64
C ALA A 2 -67.71 -7.68 -8.98
N PHE A 3 -66.56 -7.06 -8.66
CA PHE A 3 -66.37 -5.63 -8.88
C PHE A 3 -65.04 -5.45 -9.61
N LEU A 4 -65.17 -5.09 -10.88
CA LEU A 4 -64.14 -4.55 -11.76
C LEU A 4 -63.69 -3.16 -11.27
N THR A 5 -62.63 -2.68 -11.96
CA THR A 5 -62.19 -1.29 -12.18
C THR A 5 -61.05 -0.83 -11.28
N CYS A 6 -60.00 -0.15 -11.74
CA CYS A 6 -59.52 0.26 -13.07
C CYS A 6 -58.14 0.92 -12.83
N TRP A 7 -57.46 1.29 -13.91
CA TRP A 7 -56.32 2.22 -13.99
C TRP A 7 -54.93 1.60 -14.05
N ALA A 8 -54.53 1.42 -15.32
CA ALA A 8 -53.17 1.61 -15.79
C ALA A 8 -52.54 2.93 -15.30
N CYS A 9 -51.22 3.00 -15.49
CA CYS A 9 -50.32 4.16 -15.32
C CYS A 9 -49.74 4.35 -13.92
N VAL A 10 -48.55 3.79 -13.68
CA VAL A 10 -47.34 4.54 -13.27
C VAL A 10 -46.10 3.71 -13.67
N LEU A 11 -45.73 3.71 -14.96
CA LEU A 11 -44.33 3.58 -15.34
C LEU A 11 -43.74 4.98 -15.22
N VAL A 12 -43.36 5.38 -14.00
CA VAL A 12 -42.57 6.59 -13.77
C VAL A 12 -41.15 6.13 -13.52
N GLY A 13 -40.27 6.63 -14.38
CA GLY A 13 -38.87 6.25 -14.42
C GLY A 13 -38.13 6.66 -13.17
N CYS A 14 -37.33 5.74 -12.66
CA CYS A 14 -36.10 6.08 -11.96
C CYS A 14 -34.97 6.16 -13.00
N LEU A 15 -35.07 7.13 -13.90
CA LEU A 15 -33.88 7.72 -14.52
C LEU A 15 -33.31 8.71 -13.51
N SER A 16 -32.53 8.21 -12.56
CA SER A 16 -31.72 9.03 -11.68
C SER A 16 -30.26 8.77 -12.00
N ALA A 17 -29.80 9.54 -12.98
CA ALA A 17 -28.44 9.99 -13.23
C ALA A 17 -27.32 9.11 -12.65
N SER A 18 -26.79 8.21 -13.49
CA SER A 18 -25.34 8.01 -13.47
C SER A 18 -24.70 9.35 -13.86
N LEU A 19 -24.48 10.20 -12.87
CA LEU A 19 -23.56 11.31 -13.00
C LEU A 19 -22.21 10.63 -13.30
N LYS A 20 -21.87 10.51 -14.59
CA LYS A 20 -20.49 10.44 -15.03
C LYS A 20 -19.88 11.76 -14.54
N ARG A 21 -19.51 11.80 -13.26
CA ARG A 21 -18.40 12.63 -12.83
C ARG A 21 -17.29 12.20 -13.79
N ALA A 22 -16.88 13.10 -14.68
CA ALA A 22 -15.61 12.92 -15.35
C ALA A 22 -14.65 12.64 -14.20
N SER A 23 -14.19 11.39 -14.10
CA SER A 23 -13.20 11.02 -13.10
C SER A 23 -12.06 11.97 -13.37
N ASP A 24 -11.88 12.94 -12.49
CA ASP A 24 -10.78 13.85 -12.65
C ASP A 24 -9.54 12.95 -12.59
N PHE A 25 -8.52 13.16 -13.42
CA PHE A 25 -7.39 12.22 -13.45
C PHE A 25 -6.71 12.08 -12.07
N SER A 26 -6.98 13.01 -11.14
CA SER A 26 -6.65 12.91 -9.72
C SER A 26 -7.34 11.76 -8.97
N ASP A 27 -8.53 11.32 -9.38
CA ASP A 27 -9.29 10.22 -8.78
C ASP A 27 -8.64 8.84 -9.04
N LEU A 28 -7.71 8.76 -10.00
CA LEU A 28 -6.98 7.52 -10.33
C LEU A 28 -5.77 7.29 -9.44
N TYR A 29 -5.26 8.33 -8.80
CA TYR A 29 -4.10 8.24 -7.93
C TYR A 29 -4.49 8.12 -6.46
N PRO A 30 -3.65 7.47 -5.64
CA PRO A 30 -3.84 7.48 -4.20
C PRO A 30 -3.94 8.89 -3.62
N PRO A 31 -4.57 9.06 -2.45
CA PRO A 31 -4.56 10.33 -1.72
C PRO A 31 -3.14 10.84 -1.51
N LEU A 32 -2.97 12.16 -1.59
CA LEU A 32 -1.71 12.87 -1.39
C LEU A 32 -0.58 12.46 -2.35
N TRP A 33 -0.90 11.81 -3.47
CA TRP A 33 0.10 11.35 -4.43
C TRP A 33 0.99 12.46 -4.99
N LYS A 34 0.43 13.66 -5.22
CA LYS A 34 1.19 14.80 -5.78
C LYS A 34 2.13 15.39 -4.74
N GLU A 35 1.66 15.47 -3.50
CA GLU A 35 2.31 16.03 -2.33
C GLU A 35 3.42 15.11 -1.79
N SER A 36 3.30 13.79 -2.02
CA SER A 36 4.31 12.82 -1.63
C SER A 36 5.61 12.93 -2.44
N PRO A 37 6.77 12.67 -1.79
CA PRO A 37 8.08 12.60 -2.44
C PRO A 37 8.07 11.80 -3.75
N GLY A 38 8.65 12.37 -4.81
CA GLY A 38 8.77 11.74 -6.12
C GLY A 38 10.14 11.14 -6.40
N GLN A 39 11.16 11.55 -5.64
CA GLN A 39 12.55 11.13 -5.76
C GLN A 39 13.25 11.09 -4.40
N LEU A 40 14.38 10.38 -4.31
CA LEU A 40 15.10 10.21 -3.04
C LEU A 40 15.60 11.53 -2.44
N SER A 41 15.97 12.52 -3.27
CA SER A 41 16.43 13.83 -2.82
C SER A 41 15.36 14.68 -2.14
N ASP A 42 14.08 14.27 -2.23
CA ASP A 42 12.99 14.95 -1.54
C ASP A 42 12.95 14.58 -0.04
N TYR A 43 13.69 13.55 0.37
CA TYR A 43 13.85 13.15 1.77
C TYR A 43 15.05 13.83 2.44
N PRO A 44 15.00 14.00 3.77
CA PRO A 44 16.15 14.48 4.52
C PRO A 44 17.36 13.55 4.39
N VAL A 45 18.55 14.15 4.43
CA VAL A 45 19.83 13.44 4.35
C VAL A 45 20.62 13.69 5.63
N GLU A 46 21.07 12.61 6.27
CA GLU A 46 21.95 12.65 7.44
C GLU A 46 23.21 11.84 7.14
N ASN A 47 24.39 12.48 7.23
CA ASN A 47 25.69 11.84 6.96
C ASN A 47 25.79 11.11 5.60
N GLY A 48 25.09 11.62 4.58
CA GLY A 48 25.07 11.02 3.24
C GLY A 48 24.04 9.89 3.05
N THR A 49 23.23 9.60 4.07
CA THR A 49 22.16 8.59 4.03
C THR A 49 20.80 9.29 3.95
N TYR A 50 19.95 8.87 3.00
CA TYR A 50 18.55 9.30 2.91
C TYR A 50 17.74 8.69 4.06
N ILE A 51 17.00 9.52 4.78
CA ILE A 51 16.23 9.13 5.96
C ILE A 51 14.75 9.18 5.61
N ILE A 52 14.06 8.04 5.72
CA ILE A 52 12.63 7.94 5.40
C ILE A 52 11.87 7.50 6.65
N ASN A 53 10.80 8.20 7.02
CA ASN A 53 9.90 7.82 8.08
C ASN A 53 8.68 7.06 7.54
N PRO A 54 8.63 5.72 7.64
CA PRO A 54 7.48 4.97 7.14
C PRO A 54 6.23 5.17 8.02
N TRP A 55 6.35 5.84 9.16
CA TRP A 55 5.24 6.15 10.06
C TRP A 55 4.58 7.50 9.74
N VAL A 56 5.01 8.14 8.66
CA VAL A 56 4.34 9.30 8.05
C VAL A 56 3.77 8.87 6.70
N PHE A 57 2.47 9.07 6.50
CA PHE A 57 1.74 8.59 5.32
C PHE A 57 2.35 9.09 4.01
N SER A 58 2.62 10.40 3.89
CA SER A 58 3.14 10.98 2.66
C SER A 58 4.54 10.48 2.32
N GLU A 59 5.40 10.31 3.33
CA GLU A 59 6.74 9.72 3.17
C GLU A 59 6.63 8.26 2.74
N LYS A 60 5.80 7.45 3.40
CA LYS A 60 5.58 6.06 2.98
C LYS A 60 4.98 5.96 1.57
N MET A 61 4.08 6.86 1.20
CA MET A 61 3.54 6.94 -0.17
C MET A 61 4.63 7.29 -1.19
N GLY A 62 5.58 8.14 -0.84
CA GLY A 62 6.71 8.49 -1.69
C GLY A 62 7.63 7.29 -1.99
N VAL A 63 7.78 6.36 -1.04
CA VAL A 63 8.51 5.08 -1.25
C VAL A 63 7.93 4.32 -2.45
N TYR A 64 6.60 4.17 -2.50
CA TYR A 64 5.92 3.52 -3.62
C TYR A 64 6.06 4.29 -4.93
N LYS A 65 5.94 5.62 -4.88
CA LYS A 65 6.06 6.49 -6.05
C LYS A 65 7.44 6.39 -6.69
N ILE A 66 8.49 6.40 -5.88
CA ILE A 66 9.87 6.21 -6.33
C ILE A 66 10.05 4.82 -6.94
N LEU A 67 9.54 3.79 -6.28
CA LEU A 67 9.65 2.41 -6.76
C LEU A 67 8.97 2.24 -8.13
N LEU A 68 7.76 2.77 -8.30
CA LEU A 68 7.04 2.78 -9.57
C LEU A 68 7.80 3.53 -10.67
N ASN A 69 8.39 4.68 -10.35
CA ASN A 69 9.19 5.46 -11.30
C ASN A 69 10.45 4.69 -11.73
N LYS A 70 11.20 4.15 -10.76
CA LYS A 70 12.44 3.39 -11.01
C LYS A 70 12.21 2.07 -11.76
N THR A 71 11.04 1.47 -11.60
CA THR A 71 10.69 0.23 -12.31
C THR A 71 10.02 0.45 -13.66
N ALA A 72 9.62 1.69 -14.00
CA ALA A 72 8.84 1.99 -15.20
C ALA A 72 9.51 1.52 -16.50
N THR A 73 10.83 1.64 -16.58
CA THR A 73 11.58 1.21 -17.77
C THR A 73 11.45 -0.29 -18.06
N TYR A 74 11.24 -1.12 -17.04
CA TYR A 74 11.12 -2.57 -17.22
C TYR A 74 9.70 -2.98 -17.64
N PHE A 75 8.71 -2.15 -17.31
CA PHE A 75 7.30 -2.37 -17.67
C PHE A 75 6.88 -1.67 -18.98
N ALA A 76 7.73 -0.79 -19.54
CA ALA A 76 7.47 -0.08 -20.78
C ALA A 76 7.19 -1.01 -21.99
N LYS A 77 7.67 -2.26 -21.93
CA LYS A 77 7.40 -3.28 -22.97
C LYS A 77 5.97 -3.84 -22.94
N PHE A 78 5.22 -3.64 -21.84
CA PHE A 78 3.86 -4.16 -21.68
C PHE A 78 2.79 -3.10 -21.94
N ALA A 79 3.04 -1.85 -21.55
CA ALA A 79 2.16 -0.71 -21.86
C ALA A 79 2.90 0.63 -21.78
N PRO A 80 2.43 1.66 -22.52
CA PRO A 80 2.88 3.03 -22.31
C PRO A 80 2.44 3.55 -20.92
N GLY A 81 3.05 4.66 -20.49
CA GLY A 81 2.57 5.40 -19.31
C GLY A 81 2.75 4.70 -17.96
N ASN A 82 3.51 3.60 -17.89
CA ASN A 82 3.70 2.79 -16.68
C ASN A 82 2.40 2.15 -16.13
N GLU A 83 1.34 2.06 -16.93
CA GLU A 83 0.01 1.64 -16.49
C GLU A 83 -0.05 0.16 -16.09
N GLN A 84 0.75 -0.69 -16.74
CA GLN A 84 0.85 -2.13 -16.44
C GLN A 84 1.95 -2.47 -15.44
N ASN A 85 2.45 -1.49 -14.67
CA ASN A 85 3.38 -1.79 -13.60
C ASN A 85 2.67 -2.55 -12.48
N LEU A 86 3.10 -3.78 -12.25
CA LEU A 86 2.46 -4.68 -11.29
C LEU A 86 2.54 -4.15 -9.83
N LEU A 87 3.42 -3.18 -9.55
CA LEU A 87 3.57 -2.59 -8.23
C LEU A 87 2.50 -1.56 -7.88
N TRP A 88 1.61 -1.17 -8.80
CA TRP A 88 0.54 -0.21 -8.53
C TRP A 88 -0.40 -0.63 -7.40
N GLY A 89 -0.58 -1.93 -7.18
CA GLY A 89 -1.42 -2.45 -6.09
C GLY A 89 -0.99 -1.95 -4.72
N LEU A 90 0.32 -1.76 -4.49
CA LEU A 90 0.86 -1.37 -3.18
C LEU A 90 0.43 0.06 -2.76
N PRO A 91 0.67 1.13 -3.54
CA PRO A 91 0.22 2.47 -3.18
C PRO A 91 -1.29 2.63 -3.21
N LEU A 92 -2.01 1.92 -4.10
CA LEU A 92 -3.48 1.95 -4.13
C LEU A 92 -4.07 1.39 -2.83
N GLN A 93 -3.53 0.26 -2.36
CA GLN A 93 -3.93 -0.31 -1.07
C GLN A 93 -3.59 0.62 0.09
N HIS A 94 -2.40 1.24 0.09
CA HIS A 94 -2.02 2.18 1.13
C HIS A 94 -2.95 3.41 1.18
N GLY A 95 -3.31 3.95 0.01
CA GLY A 95 -4.28 5.03 -0.12
C GLY A 95 -5.66 4.66 0.43
N TRP A 96 -6.15 3.46 0.14
CA TRP A 96 -7.40 2.95 0.71
C TRP A 96 -7.34 2.77 2.23
N GLN A 97 -6.21 2.30 2.77
CA GLN A 97 -6.04 2.17 4.23
C GLN A 97 -6.09 3.54 4.91
N TYR A 98 -5.53 4.57 4.28
CA TYR A 98 -5.59 5.95 4.74
C TYR A 98 -7.01 6.50 4.74
N THR A 99 -7.70 6.50 3.59
CA THR A 99 -9.05 7.08 3.49
C THR A 99 -10.08 6.37 4.35
N SER A 100 -9.86 5.10 4.66
CA SER A 100 -10.78 4.32 5.49
C SER A 100 -10.50 4.39 6.99
N GLY A 101 -9.47 5.14 7.41
CA GLY A 101 -9.04 5.29 8.80
C GLY A 101 -8.34 4.07 9.39
N ARG A 102 -7.92 3.12 8.54
CA ARG A 102 -7.30 1.87 9.00
C ARG A 102 -5.87 2.05 9.47
N LEU A 103 -5.19 3.14 9.08
CA LEU A 103 -3.84 3.46 9.55
C LEU A 103 -3.81 4.18 10.91
N ALA A 104 -4.96 4.64 11.39
CA ALA A 104 -5.07 5.40 12.63
C ALA A 104 -4.95 4.51 13.87
N TYR A 105 -4.76 5.15 15.03
CA TYR A 105 -4.70 4.45 16.31
C TYR A 105 -6.06 3.84 16.71
N PRO A 106 -6.17 2.50 16.88
CA PRO A 106 -7.49 1.86 16.98
C PRO A 106 -8.35 2.25 18.18
N SER A 107 -7.76 2.68 19.30
CA SER A 107 -8.51 2.98 20.54
C SER A 107 -8.73 4.48 20.81
N GLN A 108 -8.46 5.36 19.84
CA GLN A 108 -8.64 6.83 19.93
C GLN A 108 -8.00 7.52 21.14
N ARG A 109 -7.08 6.86 21.85
CA ARG A 109 -6.33 7.46 22.97
C ARG A 109 -5.26 8.45 22.51
N THR A 110 -4.95 8.44 21.22
CA THR A 110 -4.01 9.34 20.57
C THR A 110 -4.63 9.82 19.28
N ASP A 111 -4.23 11.01 18.85
CA ASP A 111 -4.73 11.67 17.63
C ASP A 111 -4.07 11.16 16.34
N CYS A 112 -3.15 10.19 16.44
CA CYS A 112 -2.42 9.65 15.28
C CYS A 112 -3.39 9.03 14.24
N GLY A 113 -3.39 9.61 13.04
CA GLY A 113 -4.25 9.24 11.92
C GLY A 113 -5.66 9.84 11.97
N TYR A 114 -5.91 10.77 12.89
CA TYR A 114 -7.14 11.59 12.98
C TYR A 114 -6.85 13.05 12.58
N GLU A 115 -7.88 13.90 12.48
CA GLU A 115 -7.80 15.25 11.88
C GLU A 115 -6.61 16.10 12.37
N SER A 116 -6.27 16.07 13.67
CA SER A 116 -5.16 16.84 14.24
C SER A 116 -3.77 16.31 13.89
N ASP A 117 -3.65 15.04 13.49
CA ASP A 117 -2.39 14.39 13.08
C ASP A 117 -2.66 13.33 12.00
N HIS A 118 -3.28 13.78 10.90
CA HIS A 118 -3.86 12.87 9.90
C HIS A 118 -2.80 12.10 9.09
N LEU A 119 -1.56 12.58 9.05
CA LEU A 119 -0.45 11.93 8.36
C LEU A 119 0.21 10.84 9.21
N CYS A 120 -0.02 10.81 10.52
CA CYS A 120 0.56 9.80 11.38
C CYS A 120 -0.01 8.42 11.06
N VAL A 121 0.90 7.46 10.85
CA VAL A 121 0.57 6.04 10.68
C VAL A 121 0.88 5.35 12.00
N SER A 122 -0.16 4.83 12.65
CA SER A 122 -0.04 4.26 13.98
C SER A 122 0.66 2.90 13.95
N VAL A 123 1.70 2.75 14.76
CA VAL A 123 2.32 1.43 15.02
C VAL A 123 1.40 0.48 15.79
N ASP A 124 0.26 0.94 16.32
CA ASP A 124 -0.77 0.05 16.89
C ASP A 124 -1.80 -0.42 15.86
N SER A 125 -1.75 0.11 14.65
CA SER A 125 -2.62 -0.35 13.58
C SER A 125 -2.07 -1.63 12.97
N TRP A 126 -2.85 -2.72 13.13
CA TRP A 126 -2.60 -3.98 12.44
C TRP A 126 -2.44 -3.79 10.92
N TRP A 127 -3.24 -2.90 10.31
CA TRP A 127 -3.14 -2.60 8.88
C TRP A 127 -1.84 -1.89 8.51
N ALA A 128 -1.36 -0.98 9.37
CA ALA A 128 -0.09 -0.29 9.17
C ALA A 128 1.10 -1.27 9.27
N ASP A 129 1.03 -2.24 10.19
CA ASP A 129 2.07 -3.25 10.35
C ASP A 129 2.18 -4.14 9.13
N LEU A 130 1.07 -4.70 8.64
CA LEU A 130 1.09 -5.52 7.43
C LEU A 130 1.59 -4.71 6.22
N ASN A 131 1.18 -3.44 6.12
CA ASN A 131 1.60 -2.58 5.03
C ASN A 131 3.09 -2.20 5.14
N TYR A 132 3.69 -2.18 6.33
CA TYR A 132 5.15 -2.04 6.49
C TYR A 132 5.92 -3.10 5.70
N PHE A 133 5.48 -4.36 5.82
CA PHE A 133 6.09 -5.50 5.12
C PHE A 133 5.86 -5.46 3.60
N LEU A 134 4.87 -4.69 3.15
CA LEU A 134 4.56 -4.45 1.74
C LEU A 134 5.02 -3.07 1.25
N SER A 135 5.76 -2.30 2.05
CA SER A 135 6.37 -1.01 1.67
C SER A 135 7.88 -1.08 1.81
N VAL A 136 8.36 -1.17 3.05
CA VAL A 136 9.77 -1.02 3.41
C VAL A 136 10.61 -2.18 2.88
N ILE A 137 10.18 -3.42 3.12
CA ILE A 137 10.94 -4.60 2.69
C ILE A 137 11.05 -4.68 1.15
N PRO A 138 9.96 -4.55 0.35
CA PRO A 138 10.06 -4.50 -1.10
C PRO A 138 10.97 -3.38 -1.60
N PHE A 139 10.97 -2.22 -0.96
CA PHE A 139 11.81 -1.11 -1.36
C PHE A 139 13.30 -1.37 -1.09
N LEU A 140 13.63 -1.89 0.09
CA LEU A 140 15.01 -2.26 0.43
C LEU A 140 15.51 -3.43 -0.42
N ALA A 141 14.65 -4.38 -0.78
CA ALA A 141 14.97 -5.41 -1.77
C ALA A 141 15.23 -4.83 -3.16
N ALA A 142 14.55 -3.75 -3.55
CA ALA A 142 14.82 -3.05 -4.81
C ALA A 142 16.17 -2.31 -4.79
N VAL A 143 16.56 -1.74 -3.65
CA VAL A 143 17.89 -1.18 -3.41
C VAL A 143 18.95 -2.25 -3.57
N ASP A 144 18.81 -3.38 -2.86
CA ASP A 144 19.75 -4.51 -2.89
C ASP A 144 19.86 -5.14 -4.29
N SER A 145 18.75 -5.16 -5.03
CA SER A 145 18.72 -5.63 -6.42
C SER A 145 19.29 -4.63 -7.43
N GLY A 146 19.73 -3.45 -6.99
CA GLY A 146 20.30 -2.40 -7.84
C GLY A 146 19.27 -1.63 -8.69
N VAL A 147 17.97 -1.84 -8.48
CA VAL A 147 16.89 -1.17 -9.24
C VAL A 147 16.89 0.34 -8.97
N LEU A 148 17.21 0.74 -7.74
CA LEU A 148 17.19 2.16 -7.35
C LEU A 148 18.45 2.91 -7.79
N GLY A 149 19.55 2.20 -8.07
CA GLY A 149 20.84 2.77 -8.47
C GLY A 149 21.57 3.49 -7.35
N ILE A 150 21.32 3.12 -6.10
CA ILE A 150 22.02 3.61 -4.90
C ILE A 150 22.63 2.44 -4.13
N SER A 151 23.64 2.71 -3.31
CA SER A 151 24.23 1.72 -2.41
C SER A 151 23.35 1.50 -1.17
N SER A 152 23.42 0.30 -0.59
CA SER A 152 22.59 -0.13 0.54
C SER A 152 22.78 0.70 1.82
N ASP A 153 23.93 1.35 1.99
CA ASP A 153 24.26 2.25 3.10
C ASP A 153 23.76 3.69 2.91
N GLN A 154 23.30 4.04 1.70
CA GLN A 154 22.80 5.38 1.37
C GLN A 154 21.34 5.58 1.75
N ILE A 155 20.68 4.61 2.38
CA ILE A 155 19.29 4.73 2.82
C ILE A 155 19.01 3.98 4.11
N ARG A 156 18.21 4.59 5.00
CA ARG A 156 17.61 3.91 6.15
C ARG A 156 16.21 4.41 6.44
N PHE A 157 15.40 3.53 7.01
CA PHE A 157 14.09 3.86 7.53
C PHE A 157 14.17 4.18 9.03
N LEU A 158 13.32 5.10 9.50
CA LEU A 158 13.21 5.38 10.93
C LEU A 158 12.37 4.33 11.65
N PRO A 159 12.77 3.94 12.87
CA PRO A 159 11.99 3.03 13.68
C PRO A 159 10.71 3.70 14.20
N PRO A 160 9.66 2.92 14.50
CA PRO A 160 8.51 3.43 15.22
C PRO A 160 8.89 3.88 16.64
N PRO A 161 8.04 4.69 17.30
CA PRO A 161 8.25 5.08 18.70
C PRO A 161 8.29 3.90 19.69
N LYS A 162 7.72 2.75 19.33
CA LYS A 162 7.69 1.52 20.14
C LYS A 162 7.71 0.28 19.24
N ASP A 163 7.92 -0.89 19.84
CA ASP A 163 7.92 -2.18 19.13
C ASP A 163 9.00 -2.29 18.04
N GLN A 164 10.12 -1.57 18.23
CA GLN A 164 11.17 -1.41 17.24
C GLN A 164 11.84 -2.72 16.82
N THR A 165 11.84 -3.74 17.68
CA THR A 165 12.45 -5.05 17.37
C THR A 165 11.59 -5.90 16.44
N ARG A 166 10.35 -5.49 16.14
CA ARG A 166 9.42 -6.22 15.26
C ARG A 166 9.63 -5.88 13.78
N PHE A 167 10.47 -4.91 13.46
CA PHE A 167 10.71 -4.42 12.10
C PHE A 167 12.21 -4.35 11.79
N CYS A 168 12.53 -4.19 10.51
CA CYS A 168 13.87 -3.95 10.00
C CYS A 168 13.92 -2.60 9.26
N TYR A 169 15.09 -1.96 9.19
CA TYR A 169 15.20 -0.55 8.80
C TYR A 169 16.21 -0.26 7.69
N ASP A 170 17.06 -1.22 7.39
CA ASP A 170 18.06 -1.15 6.34
C ASP A 170 18.19 -2.53 5.68
N VAL A 171 18.91 -2.58 4.56
CA VAL A 171 19.06 -3.81 3.76
C VAL A 171 19.63 -4.96 4.60
N SER A 172 20.63 -4.69 5.44
CA SER A 172 21.31 -5.71 6.25
C SER A 172 20.39 -6.27 7.35
N GLY A 173 19.66 -5.38 8.04
CA GLY A 173 18.68 -5.75 9.05
C GLY A 173 17.53 -6.56 8.46
N CYS A 174 17.04 -6.18 7.27
CA CYS A 174 15.95 -6.92 6.63
C CYS A 174 16.39 -8.29 6.12
N HIS A 175 17.61 -8.43 5.60
CA HIS A 175 18.18 -9.74 5.30
C HIS A 175 18.33 -10.62 6.54
N SER A 176 18.77 -10.05 7.66
CA SER A 176 18.94 -10.81 8.90
C SER A 176 17.61 -11.25 9.51
N SER A 177 16.61 -10.36 9.58
CA SER A 177 15.35 -10.62 10.28
C SER A 177 14.28 -11.27 9.39
N PHE A 178 14.30 -11.01 8.08
CA PHE A 178 13.25 -11.41 7.13
C PHE A 178 13.83 -11.91 5.80
N SER A 179 14.88 -12.73 5.87
CA SER A 179 15.62 -13.26 4.71
C SER A 179 14.71 -13.85 3.63
N GLU A 180 13.72 -14.65 4.00
CA GLU A 180 12.81 -15.27 3.04
C GLU A 180 11.99 -14.24 2.26
N ILE A 181 11.49 -13.21 2.94
CA ILE A 181 10.71 -12.13 2.30
C ILE A 181 11.63 -11.31 1.38
N MET A 182 12.81 -10.92 1.87
CA MET A 182 13.81 -10.21 1.09
C MET A 182 14.17 -10.97 -0.19
N ASN A 183 14.49 -12.26 -0.09
CA ASN A 183 14.87 -13.09 -1.22
C ASN A 183 13.75 -13.18 -2.26
N LYS A 184 12.48 -13.31 -1.85
CA LYS A 184 11.36 -13.34 -2.81
C LYS A 184 11.17 -12.02 -3.56
N TRP A 185 11.34 -10.88 -2.88
CA TRP A 185 11.31 -9.59 -3.55
C TRP A 185 12.53 -9.39 -4.47
N ILE A 186 13.72 -9.82 -4.04
CA ILE A 186 14.93 -9.80 -4.87
C ILE A 186 14.73 -10.65 -6.13
N ASP A 187 14.20 -11.88 -6.01
CA ASP A 187 13.90 -12.76 -7.14
C ASP A 187 12.97 -12.06 -8.14
N PHE A 188 11.91 -11.39 -7.66
CA PHE A 188 11.02 -10.59 -8.50
C PHE A 188 11.77 -9.50 -9.27
N TYR A 189 12.60 -8.69 -8.60
CA TYR A 189 13.34 -7.61 -9.26
C TYR A 189 14.44 -8.12 -10.20
N GLN A 190 15.10 -9.22 -9.86
CA GLN A 190 16.11 -9.83 -10.73
C GLN A 190 15.46 -10.39 -12.00
N TYR A 191 14.34 -11.10 -11.89
CA TYR A 191 13.58 -11.57 -13.05
C TYR A 191 13.08 -10.40 -13.91
N MET A 192 12.53 -9.34 -13.29
CA MET A 192 12.07 -8.12 -13.99
C MET A 192 13.14 -7.51 -14.89
N LYS A 193 14.41 -7.49 -14.46
CA LYS A 193 15.52 -6.94 -15.25
C LYS A 193 15.89 -7.77 -16.48
N LEU A 194 15.47 -9.04 -16.57
CA LEU A 194 15.81 -9.90 -17.70
C LEU A 194 15.07 -9.45 -18.97
N PRO A 195 15.73 -9.40 -20.13
CA PRO A 195 15.05 -9.12 -21.40
C PRO A 195 13.93 -10.12 -21.72
N THR A 196 14.11 -11.37 -21.30
CA THR A 196 13.19 -12.49 -21.52
C THR A 196 12.02 -12.54 -20.54
N SER A 197 11.95 -11.62 -19.56
CA SER A 197 10.84 -11.63 -18.60
C SER A 197 9.50 -11.41 -19.30
N ASN A 198 8.50 -12.19 -18.90
CA ASN A 198 7.12 -12.04 -19.37
C ASN A 198 6.21 -11.65 -18.20
N PHE A 199 5.01 -11.16 -18.54
CA PHE A 199 4.08 -10.60 -17.57
C PHE A 199 3.56 -11.64 -16.58
N ASP A 200 3.24 -12.85 -17.05
CA ASP A 200 2.65 -13.91 -16.23
C ASP A 200 3.63 -14.42 -15.16
N ASP A 201 4.89 -14.66 -15.54
CA ASP A 201 5.93 -15.04 -14.60
C ASP A 201 6.23 -13.90 -13.62
N LEU A 202 6.28 -12.65 -14.08
CA LEU A 202 6.45 -11.48 -13.19
C LEU A 202 5.34 -11.40 -12.16
N LEU A 203 4.09 -11.62 -12.58
CA LEU A 203 2.93 -11.66 -11.71
C LEU A 203 3.06 -12.78 -10.67
N LYS A 204 3.55 -13.96 -11.07
CA LYS A 204 3.82 -15.06 -10.15
C LYS A 204 4.88 -14.70 -9.11
N TYR A 205 6.03 -14.18 -9.52
CA TYR A 205 7.09 -13.74 -8.60
C TYR A 205 6.60 -12.67 -7.62
N LEU A 206 5.81 -11.70 -8.12
CA LEU A 206 5.20 -10.69 -7.28
C LEU A 206 4.28 -11.31 -6.22
N TRP A 207 3.39 -12.22 -6.63
CA TRP A 207 2.45 -12.86 -5.72
C TRP A 207 3.14 -13.76 -4.69
N ASP A 208 4.23 -14.44 -5.06
CA ASP A 208 5.03 -15.22 -4.11
C ASP A 208 5.62 -14.29 -3.02
N ALA A 209 6.22 -13.18 -3.42
CA ALA A 209 6.79 -12.19 -2.50
C ALA A 209 5.73 -11.51 -1.63
N HIS A 210 4.61 -11.11 -2.23
CA HIS A 210 3.50 -10.49 -1.52
C HIS A 210 2.87 -11.45 -0.49
N THR A 211 2.64 -12.71 -0.89
CA THR A 211 2.00 -13.71 -0.03
C THR A 211 2.87 -14.07 1.17
N ILE A 212 4.19 -14.24 0.98
CA ILE A 212 5.08 -14.51 2.12
C ILE A 212 5.17 -13.30 3.06
N SER A 213 5.20 -12.08 2.51
CA SER A 213 5.18 -10.83 3.30
C SER A 213 3.96 -10.79 4.23
N LEU A 214 2.78 -11.11 3.69
CA LEU A 214 1.53 -11.15 4.46
C LEU A 214 1.48 -12.31 5.45
N LYS A 215 1.83 -13.53 5.05
CA LYS A 215 1.82 -14.69 5.95
C LYS A 215 2.69 -14.47 7.18
N THR A 216 3.90 -13.95 6.98
CA THR A 216 4.83 -13.65 8.06
C THR A 216 4.30 -12.52 8.93
N SER A 217 3.89 -11.40 8.34
CA SER A 217 3.40 -10.25 9.13
C SER A 217 2.10 -10.55 9.88
N VAL A 218 1.12 -11.24 9.28
CA VAL A 218 -0.11 -11.65 9.98
C VAL A 218 0.23 -12.45 11.22
N LYS A 219 1.11 -13.46 11.10
CA LYS A 219 1.57 -14.27 12.22
C LYS A 219 2.32 -13.44 13.27
N SER A 220 3.15 -12.50 12.82
CA SER A 220 3.92 -11.64 13.72
C SER A 220 3.06 -10.67 14.51
N PHE A 221 1.88 -10.26 14.00
CA PHE A 221 1.01 -9.24 14.60
C PHE A 221 -0.38 -9.76 15.02
N GLU A 222 -0.51 -11.06 15.27
CA GLU A 222 -1.77 -11.68 15.72
C GLU A 222 -2.34 -11.04 17.01
N ASP A 223 -1.45 -10.55 17.88
CA ASP A 223 -1.78 -9.83 19.11
C ASP A 223 -2.56 -8.53 18.88
N ARG A 224 -2.48 -7.94 17.67
CA ARG A 224 -3.15 -6.69 17.31
C ARG A 224 -4.49 -6.90 16.57
N THR A 225 -4.80 -8.14 16.19
CA THR A 225 -6.05 -8.52 15.51
C THR A 225 -7.33 -8.18 16.30
N PRO A 226 -7.40 -8.29 17.65
CA PRO A 226 -8.62 -7.99 18.40
C PRO A 226 -9.17 -6.58 18.17
N PHE A 227 -8.29 -5.59 17.91
CA PHE A 227 -8.69 -4.23 17.58
C PHE A 227 -9.38 -4.11 16.21
N CYS A 228 -9.12 -5.05 15.29
CA CYS A 228 -9.77 -5.13 13.98
C CYS A 228 -11.19 -5.71 14.10
N TRP A 229 -11.43 -6.64 15.03
CA TRP A 229 -12.76 -7.22 15.28
C TRP A 229 -13.73 -6.21 15.91
N VAL A 230 -13.26 -5.34 16.81
CA VAL A 230 -14.07 -4.25 17.36
C VAL A 230 -14.43 -3.23 16.29
N ALA A 231 -13.51 -2.92 15.37
CA ALA A 231 -13.77 -2.06 14.21
C ALA A 231 -14.70 -2.71 13.17
N LEU A 232 -14.65 -4.05 13.02
CA LEU A 232 -15.61 -4.81 12.22
C LEU A 232 -17.01 -4.77 12.84
N LEU A 233 -17.18 -4.87 14.16
CA LEU A 233 -18.51 -4.69 14.79
C LEU A 233 -19.08 -3.28 14.58
N ALA A 234 -18.24 -2.24 14.51
CA ALA A 234 -18.68 -0.87 14.26
C ALA A 234 -19.01 -0.58 12.77
N LYS A 235 -18.45 -1.34 11.81
CA LYS A 235 -18.68 -1.12 10.36
C LYS A 235 -19.46 -2.25 9.65
N CYS A 236 -19.59 -3.44 10.22
CA CYS A 236 -20.33 -4.57 9.62
C CYS A 236 -21.86 -4.46 9.73
N ILE A 237 -22.40 -3.50 10.49
CA ILE A 237 -23.84 -3.25 10.47
C ILE A 237 -24.30 -2.67 9.11
N ASN A 238 -23.40 -2.27 8.18
CA ASN A 238 -23.83 -1.57 6.96
C ASN A 238 -23.25 -2.00 5.60
N LEU A 239 -22.42 -3.06 5.49
CA LEU A 239 -21.77 -3.36 4.19
C LEU A 239 -21.59 -4.84 3.83
N GLN A 240 -22.27 -5.75 4.51
CA GLN A 240 -22.19 -7.19 4.20
C GLN A 240 -23.38 -7.72 3.38
N VAL A 241 -23.87 -6.90 2.44
CA VAL A 241 -24.69 -7.36 1.32
C VAL A 241 -24.07 -6.75 0.07
N HIS A 242 -23.75 -7.60 -0.92
CA HIS A 242 -22.99 -7.30 -2.15
C HIS A 242 -21.47 -7.39 -2.02
N PHE A 243 -20.96 -8.62 -1.95
CA PHE A 243 -19.87 -9.12 -2.82
C PHE A 243 -19.71 -10.63 -2.53
N LEU A 244 -20.72 -11.38 -2.95
CA LEU A 244 -20.67 -12.79 -3.36
C LEU A 244 -21.51 -12.88 -4.63
#